data_AF-A0A955NR45-F1
#
_entry.id   AF-A0A955NR45-F1
#
_cell.length_a   1.000
_cell.length_b   1.000
_cell.length_c   1.000
_cell.angle_alpha   90.00
_cell.angle_beta   90.00
_cell.angle_gamma   90.00
#
_symmetry.space_group_name_H-M   'P 1'
#
loop_
_entity.id
_entity.type
_entity.pdbx_description
1 polymer ?
#
loop_
_entity_poly.entity_id
_entity_poly.type
_entity_poly.pdbx_seq_one_letter_code
_entity_poly.pdbx_strand_id
1 'polypeptide(L)'
;MMLRLKSILLSSALLVALGCLPYTNTAIAQPHSGSRVDCASCHDCKTPSLEEPCLLPCPRPESATNSINGATQLPDFFILGELSEIYVPVIFPHKLHANMEMMGEGCNVCHHYNPPGPILKCKECHGIPSQPEHLGQPSLKGAYHRQCLGCHREWSHETDCAICHARIDSGVAMKTPEDMTDIIGSLHPNIATPEKWIYRVEDMADDGPIVTFHHKEHIERFGLACVDCHKKENCGRCHDEAAKVEHVREDPH
;
A
#
# COMPACT_ATOMS: atom_id res chain seq x y z
N MET A 1 -87.31 51.08 -25.97
CA MET A 1 -86.44 50.54 -27.04
C MET A 1 -85.02 50.88 -26.60
N MET A 2 -84.10 49.97 -26.26
CA MET A 2 -83.82 48.61 -26.73
C MET A 2 -83.22 47.75 -25.60
N LEU A 3 -83.70 46.49 -25.57
CA LEU A 3 -83.12 45.17 -25.17
C LEU A 3 -82.15 45.06 -23.97
N ARG A 4 -82.48 44.29 -22.91
CA ARG A 4 -82.32 42.81 -22.69
C ARG A 4 -80.83 42.37 -22.69
N LEU A 5 -80.27 41.50 -21.85
CA LEU A 5 -80.66 40.22 -21.20
C LEU A 5 -79.80 40.08 -19.90
N LYS A 6 -80.34 39.82 -18.70
CA LYS A 6 -80.57 38.52 -18.01
C LYS A 6 -79.42 37.48 -18.00
N SER A 7 -79.16 36.99 -16.77
CA SER A 7 -78.71 35.63 -16.37
C SER A 7 -77.22 35.54 -15.93
N ILE A 8 -76.77 34.78 -14.90
CA ILE A 8 -77.33 33.80 -13.94
C ILE A 8 -76.15 33.34 -13.02
N LEU A 9 -76.40 33.13 -11.71
CA LEU A 9 -75.87 32.09 -10.78
C LEU A 9 -74.33 31.87 -10.64
N LEU A 10 -73.67 31.35 -9.60
CA LEU A 10 -73.93 30.81 -8.25
C LEU A 10 -72.54 30.62 -7.59
N SER A 11 -72.50 30.60 -6.25
CA SER A 11 -71.66 29.71 -5.41
C SER A 11 -70.23 30.06 -4.95
N SER A 12 -70.14 30.18 -3.61
CA SER A 12 -69.38 29.34 -2.67
C SER A 12 -67.89 29.56 -2.39
N ALA A 13 -67.66 30.02 -1.15
CA ALA A 13 -66.83 29.40 -0.11
C ALA A 13 -65.38 29.02 -0.46
N LEU A 14 -64.47 29.92 -0.08
CA LEU A 14 -63.02 29.73 -0.04
C LEU A 14 -62.62 29.16 1.33
N LEU A 15 -62.23 27.88 1.38
CA LEU A 15 -61.60 27.26 2.55
C LEU A 15 -60.19 26.80 2.20
N VAL A 16 -59.30 27.08 3.15
CA VAL A 16 -57.84 27.00 3.13
C VAL A 16 -57.33 25.58 2.89
N ALA A 17 -56.48 25.40 1.87
CA ALA A 17 -55.62 24.23 1.71
C ALA A 17 -54.15 24.70 1.77
N LEU A 18 -53.53 24.51 2.94
CA LEU A 18 -52.11 24.69 3.18
C LEU A 18 -51.35 23.62 2.37
N GLY A 19 -50.59 24.05 1.36
CA GLY A 19 -49.81 23.17 0.49
C GLY A 19 -48.67 22.47 1.23
N CYS A 20 -48.72 21.15 1.31
CA CYS A 20 -47.52 20.32 1.44
C CYS A 20 -46.81 20.30 0.08
N LEU A 21 -45.84 21.19 -0.11
CA LEU A 21 -44.88 21.06 -1.20
C LEU A 21 -43.82 20.05 -0.78
N PRO A 22 -43.58 18.96 -1.54
CA PRO A 22 -42.39 18.15 -1.34
C PRO A 22 -41.18 19.02 -1.73
N TYR A 23 -40.34 19.34 -0.74
CA TYR A 23 -38.99 19.85 -0.99
C TYR A 23 -38.23 18.74 -1.70
N THR A 24 -38.18 18.78 -3.03
CA THR A 24 -37.18 18.01 -3.78
C THR A 24 -35.85 18.69 -3.55
N ASN A 25 -35.08 18.20 -2.59
CA ASN A 25 -33.72 18.62 -2.36
C ASN A 25 -32.85 18.01 -3.47
N THR A 26 -32.87 18.61 -4.67
CA THR A 26 -31.87 18.30 -5.69
C THR A 26 -30.57 18.93 -5.22
N ALA A 27 -29.84 18.22 -4.37
CA ALA A 27 -28.43 18.50 -4.15
C ALA A 27 -27.74 18.34 -5.50
N ILE A 28 -27.46 19.48 -6.15
CA ILE A 28 -26.60 19.52 -7.33
C ILE A 28 -25.22 19.11 -6.83
N ALA A 29 -24.85 17.85 -7.06
CA ALA A 29 -23.50 17.37 -6.82
C ALA A 29 -22.53 18.26 -7.61
N GLN A 30 -21.53 18.82 -6.92
CA GLN A 30 -20.47 19.55 -7.60
C GLN A 30 -19.80 18.60 -8.61
N PRO A 31 -19.70 18.99 -9.90
CA PRO A 31 -19.09 18.12 -10.89
C PRO A 31 -17.63 17.87 -10.51
N HIS A 32 -17.24 16.60 -10.50
CA HIS A 32 -15.84 16.20 -10.42
C HIS A 32 -15.05 16.93 -11.51
N SER A 33 -13.86 17.41 -11.16
CA SER A 33 -13.05 18.31 -11.97
C SER A 33 -13.02 17.94 -13.47
N GLY A 34 -13.46 18.85 -14.33
CA GLY A 34 -13.04 18.98 -15.75
C GLY A 34 -13.36 17.86 -16.74
N SER A 35 -13.76 16.66 -16.33
CA SER A 35 -14.01 15.53 -17.22
C SER A 35 -15.44 15.02 -17.08
N ARG A 36 -16.19 14.96 -18.19
CA ARG A 36 -17.48 14.26 -18.26
C ARG A 36 -17.24 12.76 -18.15
N VAL A 37 -17.13 12.26 -16.93
CA VAL A 37 -17.05 10.83 -16.64
C VAL A 37 -18.47 10.29 -16.50
N ASP A 38 -18.77 9.17 -17.15
CA ASP A 38 -20.07 8.50 -17.03
C ASP A 38 -20.17 7.76 -15.69
N CYS A 39 -21.32 7.83 -15.03
CA CYS A 39 -21.51 7.26 -13.69
C CYS A 39 -21.27 5.74 -13.69
N ALA A 40 -21.64 5.05 -14.77
CA ALA A 40 -21.45 3.61 -14.92
C ALA A 40 -19.97 3.18 -15.00
N SER A 41 -19.03 4.12 -15.18
CA SER A 41 -17.59 3.82 -15.13
C SER A 41 -17.09 3.53 -13.72
N CYS A 42 -17.79 4.02 -12.68
CA CYS A 42 -17.42 3.84 -11.29
C CYS A 42 -18.45 3.03 -10.50
N HIS A 43 -19.70 2.93 -10.96
CA HIS A 43 -20.79 2.29 -10.23
C HIS A 43 -21.36 1.09 -10.99
N ASP A 44 -21.52 -0.05 -10.31
CA ASP A 44 -22.15 -1.26 -10.87
C ASP A 44 -23.69 -1.18 -10.82
N CYS A 45 -24.22 -0.35 -9.92
CA CYS A 45 -25.66 -0.17 -9.76
C CYS A 45 -26.16 1.13 -10.40
N LYS A 46 -27.42 1.09 -10.84
CA LYS A 46 -28.06 2.19 -11.57
C LYS A 46 -28.38 3.42 -10.69
N THR A 47 -28.47 3.23 -9.38
CA THR A 47 -28.86 4.27 -8.40
C THR A 47 -28.02 4.13 -7.12
N PRO A 48 -26.76 4.59 -7.12
CA PRO A 48 -25.91 4.55 -5.93
C PRO A 48 -26.44 5.50 -4.84
N SER A 49 -26.27 5.12 -3.57
CA SER A 49 -26.52 6.00 -2.41
C SER A 49 -25.21 6.28 -1.66
N LEU A 50 -25.27 7.15 -0.64
CA LEU A 50 -24.11 7.41 0.21
C LEU A 50 -23.74 6.19 1.06
N GLU A 51 -24.75 5.45 1.53
CA GLU A 51 -24.56 4.25 2.34
C GLU A 51 -24.18 3.03 1.48
N GLU A 52 -24.68 2.96 0.25
CA GLU A 52 -24.42 1.88 -0.69
C GLU A 52 -24.00 2.46 -2.05
N PRO A 53 -22.73 2.84 -2.18
CA PRO A 53 -22.26 3.51 -3.39
C PRO A 53 -22.01 2.53 -4.54
N CYS A 54 -22.12 1.21 -4.35
CA CYS A 54 -21.97 0.19 -5.40
C CYS A 54 -20.72 0.40 -6.29
N LEU A 55 -19.60 0.82 -5.70
CA LEU A 55 -18.42 1.17 -6.48
C LEU A 55 -17.83 -0.08 -7.12
N LEU A 56 -17.64 -0.05 -8.43
CA LEU A 56 -16.82 -1.01 -9.14
C LEU A 56 -15.41 -0.97 -8.52
N PRO A 57 -14.75 -2.11 -8.37
CA PRO A 57 -13.33 -2.13 -8.05
C PRO A 57 -12.62 -1.30 -9.12
N CYS A 58 -11.96 -0.23 -8.69
CA CYS A 58 -11.25 0.65 -9.60
C CYS A 58 -10.31 -0.24 -10.44
N PRO A 59 -10.44 -0.25 -11.78
CA PRO A 59 -9.54 -1.01 -12.62
C PRO A 59 -8.19 -0.34 -12.49
N ARG A 60 -7.37 -0.78 -11.52
CA ARG A 60 -5.97 -0.45 -11.54
C ARG A 60 -5.48 -1.08 -12.84
N PRO A 61 -4.94 -0.29 -13.80
CA PRO A 61 -4.24 -0.91 -14.91
C PRO A 61 -3.26 -1.89 -14.28
N GLU A 62 -3.24 -3.13 -14.75
CA GLU A 62 -2.26 -4.11 -14.32
C GLU A 62 -0.92 -3.41 -14.28
N SER A 63 -0.33 -3.31 -13.08
CA SER A 63 0.90 -2.55 -12.88
C SER A 63 1.89 -3.10 -13.91
N ALA A 64 2.30 -2.27 -14.86
CA ALA A 64 3.18 -2.68 -15.95
C ALA A 64 4.62 -2.92 -15.45
N THR A 65 4.78 -3.21 -14.16
CA THR A 65 6.02 -3.60 -13.49
C THR A 65 6.48 -4.99 -13.91
N ASN A 66 5.60 -5.80 -14.53
CA ASN A 66 5.91 -7.15 -15.01
C ASN A 66 6.75 -7.19 -16.31
N SER A 67 7.25 -6.06 -16.79
CA SER A 67 8.14 -6.01 -17.97
C SER A 67 9.42 -5.23 -17.71
N ILE A 68 10.16 -5.60 -16.66
CA ILE A 68 11.61 -5.45 -16.72
C ILE A 68 12.14 -6.56 -17.65
N ASN A 69 12.00 -6.36 -18.96
CA ASN A 69 12.81 -7.10 -19.92
C ASN A 69 14.27 -6.70 -19.66
N GLY A 70 15.12 -7.71 -19.44
CA GLY A 70 16.43 -7.55 -18.82
C GLY A 70 17.42 -6.62 -19.51
N ALA A 71 18.55 -6.45 -18.80
CA ALA A 71 19.84 -5.86 -19.22
C ALA A 71 20.17 -4.43 -18.77
N THR A 72 19.40 -3.80 -17.89
CA THR A 72 19.90 -2.62 -17.15
C THR A 72 20.24 -3.04 -15.73
N GLN A 73 21.53 -3.08 -15.41
CA GLN A 73 21.99 -3.33 -14.04
C GLN A 73 21.52 -2.15 -13.18
N LEU A 74 20.51 -2.37 -12.34
CA LEU A 74 20.04 -1.34 -11.41
C LEU A 74 21.11 -1.11 -10.33
N PRO A 75 21.29 0.12 -9.85
CA PRO A 75 22.20 0.40 -8.75
C PRO A 75 21.87 -0.43 -7.50
N ASP A 76 22.90 -0.94 -6.84
CA ASP A 76 22.75 -1.68 -5.59
C ASP A 76 22.19 -0.78 -4.47
N PHE A 77 22.40 0.53 -4.56
CA PHE A 77 21.90 1.54 -3.62
C PHE A 77 21.54 2.87 -4.30
N PHE A 78 20.72 3.68 -3.62
CA PHE A 78 20.42 5.07 -3.96
C PHE A 78 20.68 5.99 -2.77
N ILE A 79 21.03 7.24 -3.03
CA ILE A 79 21.13 8.27 -1.99
C ILE A 79 19.87 9.14 -2.05
N LEU A 80 19.11 9.19 -0.96
CA LEU A 80 17.91 10.01 -0.79
C LEU A 80 18.31 11.28 -0.04
N GLY A 81 18.46 12.37 -0.79
CA GLY A 81 19.09 13.61 -0.33
C GLY A 81 18.14 14.80 -0.21
N GLU A 82 16.83 14.61 -0.40
CA GLU A 82 15.85 15.69 -0.46
C GLU A 82 15.73 16.51 0.84
N LEU A 83 16.25 16.00 1.98
CA LEU A 83 16.31 16.69 3.28
C LEU A 83 17.75 16.91 3.79
N SER A 84 18.75 16.91 2.89
CA SER A 84 20.18 16.98 3.28
C SER A 84 20.58 18.26 4.01
N GLU A 85 19.73 19.29 4.01
CA GLU A 85 19.95 20.56 4.72
C GLU A 85 19.74 20.45 6.25
N ILE A 86 18.96 19.47 6.70
CA ILE A 86 18.59 19.28 8.12
C ILE A 86 18.97 17.89 8.66
N TYR A 87 19.13 16.91 7.78
CA TYR A 87 19.53 15.55 8.14
C TYR A 87 20.61 15.05 7.20
N VAL A 88 21.37 14.05 7.65
CA VAL A 88 22.24 13.33 6.74
C VAL A 88 21.39 12.61 5.67
N PRO A 89 21.81 12.60 4.37
CA PRO A 89 21.15 11.84 3.33
C PRO A 89 21.01 10.36 3.70
N VAL A 90 19.89 9.74 3.34
CA VAL A 90 19.66 8.31 3.59
C VAL A 90 20.31 7.50 2.46
N ILE A 91 21.17 6.55 2.82
CA ILE A 91 21.67 5.54 1.89
C ILE A 91 20.63 4.41 1.87
N PHE A 92 19.96 4.22 0.74
CA PHE A 92 18.94 3.20 0.54
C PHE A 92 19.52 2.02 -0.26
N PRO A 93 19.78 0.86 0.35
CA PRO A 93 20.28 -0.33 -0.34
C PRO A 93 19.15 -1.02 -1.12
N HIS A 94 18.85 -0.51 -2.31
CA HIS A 94 17.74 -0.96 -3.15
C HIS A 94 17.80 -2.45 -3.48
N LYS A 95 18.97 -3.00 -3.84
CA LYS A 95 19.08 -4.43 -4.19
C LYS A 95 18.73 -5.35 -3.03
N LEU A 96 19.13 -4.97 -1.82
CA LEU A 96 18.79 -5.72 -0.62
C LEU A 96 17.27 -5.75 -0.43
N HIS A 97 16.62 -4.58 -0.45
CA HIS A 97 15.16 -4.46 -0.34
C HIS A 97 14.43 -5.21 -1.44
N ALA A 98 14.87 -5.06 -2.70
CA ALA A 98 14.27 -5.74 -3.84
C ALA A 98 14.35 -7.27 -3.70
N ASN A 99 15.48 -7.81 -3.24
CA ASN A 99 15.65 -9.24 -3.01
C ASN A 99 14.76 -9.76 -1.87
N MET A 100 14.60 -9.00 -0.79
CA MET A 100 13.73 -9.38 0.34
C MET A 100 12.26 -9.43 -0.11
N GLU A 101 11.81 -8.42 -0.86
CA GLU A 101 10.42 -8.34 -1.32
C GLU A 101 10.05 -9.40 -2.37
N MET A 102 11.02 -10.12 -2.94
CA MET A 102 10.74 -11.28 -3.81
C MET A 102 9.94 -12.38 -3.09
N MET A 103 10.00 -12.46 -1.76
CA MET A 103 9.16 -13.36 -0.95
C MET A 103 7.74 -12.84 -0.74
N GLY A 104 7.50 -11.54 -0.98
CA GLY A 104 6.21 -10.85 -0.88
C GLY A 104 5.55 -10.63 -2.25
N GLU A 105 5.14 -9.39 -2.53
CA GLU A 105 4.56 -8.99 -3.83
C GLU A 105 5.61 -8.42 -4.81
N GLY A 106 6.91 -8.59 -4.50
CA GLY A 106 8.02 -8.16 -5.33
C GLY A 106 8.13 -6.64 -5.46
N CYS A 107 8.42 -6.18 -6.68
CA CYS A 107 8.62 -4.75 -6.96
C CYS A 107 7.38 -3.91 -6.61
N ASN A 108 6.18 -4.50 -6.63
CA ASN A 108 4.91 -3.81 -6.41
C ASN A 108 4.70 -3.39 -4.96
N VAL A 109 5.44 -3.98 -4.01
CA VAL A 109 5.36 -3.59 -2.59
C VAL A 109 5.77 -2.12 -2.41
N CYS A 110 6.80 -1.67 -3.13
CA CYS A 110 7.25 -0.28 -3.12
C CYS A 110 6.75 0.50 -4.34
N HIS A 111 6.83 -0.08 -5.55
CA HIS A 111 6.34 0.53 -6.78
C HIS A 111 4.86 0.19 -6.98
N HIS A 112 4.05 0.61 -6.00
CA HIS A 112 2.62 0.34 -5.88
C HIS A 112 1.78 0.84 -7.06
N TYR A 113 2.33 1.76 -7.85
CA TYR A 113 1.79 2.17 -9.14
C TYR A 113 2.94 2.56 -10.06
N ASN A 114 2.98 1.97 -11.26
CA ASN A 114 3.90 2.38 -12.31
C ASN A 114 3.15 2.48 -13.65
N PRO A 115 3.17 3.65 -14.32
CA PRO A 115 2.66 3.74 -15.69
C PRO A 115 3.50 2.85 -16.64
N PRO A 116 2.99 2.52 -17.83
CA PRO A 116 3.77 1.78 -18.83
C PRO A 116 5.12 2.46 -19.10
N GLY A 117 6.22 1.71 -18.98
CA GLY A 117 7.57 2.24 -19.14
C GLY A 117 8.50 1.83 -17.99
N PRO A 118 9.64 2.55 -17.80
CA PRO A 118 10.57 2.25 -16.73
C PRO A 118 9.93 2.47 -15.36
N ILE A 119 10.48 1.80 -14.34
CA ILE A 119 10.07 2.01 -12.96
C ILE A 119 10.42 3.45 -12.53
N LEU A 120 9.41 4.17 -12.03
CA LEU A 120 9.54 5.56 -11.58
C LEU A 120 9.99 5.65 -10.11
N LYS A 121 10.68 6.76 -9.81
CA LYS A 121 11.03 7.13 -8.43
C LYS A 121 9.81 7.72 -7.73
N CYS A 122 9.75 7.61 -6.40
CA CYS A 122 8.67 8.14 -5.58
C CYS A 122 8.37 9.61 -5.90
N LYS A 123 9.42 10.43 -6.07
CA LYS A 123 9.32 11.87 -6.32
C LYS A 123 8.72 12.28 -7.67
N GLU A 124 8.64 11.36 -8.63
CA GLU A 124 8.00 11.64 -9.92
C GLU A 124 6.48 11.86 -9.74
N CYS A 125 5.91 11.31 -8.67
CA CYS A 125 4.50 11.45 -8.32
C CYS A 125 4.32 12.17 -6.97
N HIS A 126 5.12 11.84 -5.96
CA HIS A 126 5.05 12.42 -4.62
C HIS A 126 5.88 13.70 -4.53
N GLY A 127 5.24 14.86 -4.66
CA GLY A 127 5.90 16.17 -4.69
C GLY A 127 6.31 16.75 -3.31
N ILE A 128 7.08 17.83 -3.38
CA ILE A 128 7.39 18.75 -2.28
C ILE A 128 7.02 20.17 -2.76
N PRO A 129 6.15 20.93 -2.06
CA PRO A 129 5.45 20.58 -0.83
C PRO A 129 4.27 19.62 -1.06
N SER A 130 3.58 19.22 0.02
CA SER A 130 2.31 18.49 -0.07
C SER A 130 1.29 19.29 -0.87
N GLN A 131 0.47 18.61 -1.68
CA GLN A 131 -0.66 19.21 -2.39
C GLN A 131 -1.96 18.90 -1.62
N PRO A 132 -2.52 19.87 -0.86
CA PRO A 132 -3.71 19.64 -0.04
C PRO A 132 -4.94 19.18 -0.84
N GLU A 133 -4.98 19.51 -2.13
CA GLU A 133 -6.06 19.18 -3.05
C GLU A 133 -6.02 17.70 -3.50
N HIS A 134 -4.88 17.02 -3.31
CA HIS A 134 -4.66 15.62 -3.69
C HIS A 134 -4.42 14.74 -2.46
N LEU A 135 -5.42 14.63 -1.58
CA LEU A 135 -5.34 13.88 -0.32
C LEU A 135 -4.96 12.39 -0.51
N GLY A 136 -5.28 11.80 -1.66
CA GLY A 136 -4.90 10.42 -2.00
C GLY A 136 -3.41 10.23 -2.31
N GLN A 137 -2.67 11.32 -2.50
CA GLN A 137 -1.25 11.31 -2.83
C GLN A 137 -0.46 12.10 -1.77
N PRO A 138 0.19 11.42 -0.80
CA PRO A 138 0.99 12.11 0.19
C PRO A 138 2.18 12.84 -0.45
N SER A 139 2.71 13.83 0.26
CA SER A 139 4.02 14.42 -0.08
C SER A 139 5.12 13.38 -0.08
N LEU A 140 6.28 13.71 -0.66
CA LEU A 140 7.44 12.82 -0.64
C LEU A 140 7.81 12.36 0.78
N LYS A 141 7.77 13.29 1.76
CA LYS A 141 7.97 12.98 3.17
C LYS A 141 6.96 11.95 3.68
N GLY A 142 5.68 12.14 3.36
CA GLY A 142 4.62 11.23 3.79
C GLY A 142 4.73 9.85 3.13
N ALA A 143 5.08 9.81 1.85
CA ALA A 143 5.27 8.57 1.09
C ALA A 143 6.40 7.72 1.68
N TYR A 144 7.59 8.32 1.92
CA TYR A 144 8.71 7.60 2.53
C TYR A 144 8.38 7.09 3.93
N HIS A 145 7.86 7.93 4.81
CA HIS A 145 7.56 7.47 6.18
C HIS A 145 6.45 6.42 6.22
N ARG A 146 5.47 6.47 5.32
CA ARG A 146 4.44 5.43 5.24
C ARG A 146 5.00 4.10 4.73
N GLN A 147 5.80 4.14 3.67
CA GLN A 147 6.34 2.93 3.05
C GLN A 147 7.45 2.31 3.91
N CYS A 148 8.48 3.09 4.25
CA CYS A 148 9.66 2.58 4.95
C CYS A 148 9.35 2.19 6.39
N LEU A 149 8.66 3.07 7.16
CA LEU A 149 8.32 2.75 8.54
C LEU A 149 7.20 1.71 8.63
N GLY A 150 6.37 1.56 7.60
CA GLY A 150 5.35 0.53 7.54
C GLY A 150 5.96 -0.86 7.75
N CYS A 151 6.89 -1.23 6.87
CA CYS A 151 7.58 -2.52 6.96
C CYS A 151 8.51 -2.60 8.18
N HIS A 152 9.29 -1.55 8.50
CA HIS A 152 10.23 -1.61 9.63
C HIS A 152 9.54 -1.83 10.98
N ARG A 153 8.31 -1.32 11.16
CA ARG A 153 7.51 -1.58 12.36
C ARG A 153 7.14 -3.04 12.56
N GLU A 154 7.03 -3.81 11.49
CA GLU A 154 6.55 -5.20 11.54
C GLU A 154 7.63 -6.18 12.01
N TRP A 155 8.92 -5.82 11.89
CA TRP A 155 10.02 -6.73 12.25
C TRP A 155 10.96 -6.14 13.31
N SER A 156 11.39 -4.87 13.18
CA SER A 156 12.30 -4.27 14.15
C SER A 156 11.58 -3.59 15.31
N HIS A 157 10.33 -3.16 15.12
CA HIS A 157 9.57 -2.32 16.05
C HIS A 157 10.22 -0.95 16.36
N GLU A 158 11.41 -0.68 15.85
CA GLU A 158 12.12 0.59 16.01
C GLU A 158 11.73 1.59 14.92
N THR A 159 11.34 2.81 15.32
CA THR A 159 10.84 3.84 14.39
C THR A 159 11.47 5.21 14.61
N ASP A 160 12.59 5.25 15.32
CA ASP A 160 13.30 6.48 15.58
C ASP A 160 13.85 7.11 14.30
N CYS A 161 13.85 8.45 14.25
CA CYS A 161 14.29 9.20 13.08
C CYS A 161 15.75 8.87 12.71
N ALA A 162 16.57 8.60 13.74
CA ALA A 162 18.00 8.36 13.62
C ALA A 162 18.36 7.05 12.89
N ILE A 163 17.41 6.12 12.79
CA ILE A 163 17.60 4.83 12.12
C ILE A 163 17.83 5.03 10.62
N CYS A 164 17.13 5.99 10.01
CA CYS A 164 17.32 6.34 8.61
C CYS A 164 18.17 7.60 8.44
N HIS A 165 17.96 8.60 9.29
CA HIS A 165 18.63 9.90 9.21
C HIS A 165 19.66 10.07 10.31
N ALA A 166 20.94 9.86 10.00
CA ALA A 166 22.00 10.24 10.93
C ALA A 166 21.91 11.74 11.26
N ARG A 167 22.20 12.09 12.51
CA ARG A 167 22.22 13.49 12.95
C ARG A 167 23.42 14.20 12.30
N ILE A 168 23.20 15.43 11.85
CA ILE A 168 24.30 16.28 11.40
C ILE A 168 24.99 16.80 12.67
N ASP A 169 25.99 16.06 13.13
CA ASP A 169 26.89 16.57 14.17
C ASP A 169 27.71 17.69 13.55
N SER A 170 27.64 18.88 14.14
CA SER A 170 28.19 20.13 13.60
C SER A 170 29.70 20.07 13.44
N GLY A 171 30.21 19.50 12.35
CA GLY A 171 31.64 19.52 12.01
C GLY A 171 32.19 18.36 11.18
N VAL A 172 31.43 17.28 10.95
CA VAL A 172 31.93 16.15 10.16
C VAL A 172 31.26 16.13 8.79
N ALA A 173 31.99 16.56 7.76
CA ALA A 173 31.58 16.36 6.38
C ALA A 173 31.52 14.85 6.09
N MET A 174 30.32 14.35 5.76
CA MET A 174 30.13 12.95 5.43
C MET A 174 30.94 12.59 4.18
N LYS A 175 31.87 11.65 4.32
CA LYS A 175 32.48 10.97 3.17
C LYS A 175 31.47 9.94 2.67
N THR A 176 31.10 10.00 1.41
CA THR A 176 30.50 8.84 0.72
C THR A 176 31.43 7.65 0.95
N PRO A 177 30.94 6.51 1.47
CA PRO A 177 31.80 5.38 1.76
C PRO A 177 32.48 4.91 0.48
N GLU A 178 33.81 4.83 0.49
CA GLU A 178 34.63 4.46 -0.68
C GLU A 178 34.49 2.97 -1.03
N ASP A 179 34.11 2.15 -0.04
CA ASP A 179 33.71 0.74 -0.17
C ASP A 179 32.41 0.53 0.63
N MET A 180 31.35 0.11 -0.06
CA MET A 180 29.99 -0.02 0.50
C MET A 180 29.57 -1.48 0.69
N THR A 181 30.47 -2.43 0.46
CA THR A 181 30.21 -3.87 0.63
C THR A 181 29.95 -4.20 2.11
N ASP A 182 30.68 -3.54 3.00
CA ASP A 182 30.52 -3.67 4.46
C ASP A 182 29.18 -3.12 4.97
N ILE A 183 28.58 -2.18 4.23
CA ILE A 183 27.28 -1.60 4.57
C ILE A 183 26.18 -2.63 4.34
N ILE A 184 26.21 -3.38 3.24
CA ILE A 184 25.19 -4.40 2.94
C ILE A 184 25.25 -5.56 3.94
N GLY A 185 26.46 -6.05 4.26
CA GLY A 185 26.64 -7.15 5.23
C GLY A 185 26.27 -6.76 6.67
N SER A 186 26.41 -5.48 7.03
CA SER A 186 25.96 -4.96 8.33
C SER A 186 24.45 -4.76 8.42
N LEU A 187 23.79 -4.49 7.28
CA LEU A 187 22.37 -4.14 7.24
C LEU A 187 21.41 -5.33 7.18
N HIS A 188 21.88 -6.54 6.86
CA HIS A 188 21.04 -7.74 6.87
C HIS A 188 21.84 -9.00 7.23
N PRO A 189 21.82 -9.43 8.51
CA PRO A 189 22.53 -10.62 8.94
C PRO A 189 21.93 -11.89 8.30
N ASN A 190 22.76 -12.89 8.06
CA ASN A 190 22.29 -14.18 7.57
C ASN A 190 21.38 -14.86 8.60
N ILE A 191 20.16 -15.19 8.18
CA ILE A 191 19.20 -15.93 8.99
C ILE A 191 19.73 -17.35 9.22
N ALA A 192 19.77 -17.77 10.48
CA ALA A 192 20.15 -19.15 10.80
C ALA A 192 19.03 -20.11 10.36
N THR A 193 19.33 -20.97 9.40
CA THR A 193 18.38 -21.97 8.90
C THR A 193 18.05 -22.99 10.00
N PRO A 194 16.76 -23.20 10.35
CA PRO A 194 16.35 -24.25 11.27
C PRO A 194 16.80 -25.63 10.78
N GLU A 195 17.16 -26.53 11.68
CA GLU A 195 17.54 -27.89 11.28
C GLU A 195 16.34 -28.70 10.79
N LYS A 196 15.28 -28.75 11.59
CA LYS A 196 14.06 -29.49 11.30
C LYS A 196 12.85 -28.90 12.01
N TRP A 197 11.69 -29.12 11.41
CA TRP A 197 10.37 -28.82 11.97
C TRP A 197 9.63 -30.14 12.24
N ILE A 198 8.97 -30.24 13.40
CA ILE A 198 8.19 -31.43 13.77
C ILE A 198 6.74 -30.99 13.90
N TYR A 199 5.89 -31.49 13.00
CA TYR A 199 4.45 -31.26 13.04
C TYR A 199 3.77 -32.41 13.79
N ARG A 200 3.02 -32.04 14.83
CA ARG A 200 2.15 -32.95 15.58
C ARG A 200 0.71 -32.64 15.18
N VAL A 201 -0.10 -33.66 14.97
CA VAL A 201 -1.53 -33.49 14.73
C VAL A 201 -2.17 -33.26 16.10
N GLU A 202 -2.63 -32.04 16.37
CA GLU A 202 -3.11 -31.60 17.70
C GLU A 202 -4.28 -32.46 18.24
N ASP A 203 -5.09 -33.02 17.35
CA ASP A 203 -6.27 -33.83 17.68
C ASP A 203 -6.01 -35.34 17.74
N MET A 204 -4.74 -35.78 17.65
CA MET A 204 -4.35 -37.17 17.84
C MET A 204 -3.62 -37.35 19.17
N ALA A 205 -3.77 -38.52 19.81
CA ALA A 205 -3.12 -38.85 21.07
C ALA A 205 -1.60 -38.61 21.02
N ASP A 206 -0.94 -38.50 22.18
CA ASP A 206 0.51 -38.20 22.31
C ASP A 206 1.45 -39.17 21.53
N ASP A 207 0.93 -40.28 21.02
CA ASP A 207 1.59 -41.28 20.16
C ASP A 207 1.18 -41.21 18.68
N GLY A 208 0.45 -40.16 18.28
CA GLY A 208 -0.04 -39.94 16.92
C GLY A 208 1.09 -39.75 15.88
N PRO A 209 0.76 -39.86 14.58
CA PRO A 209 1.74 -39.74 13.50
C PRO A 209 2.39 -38.35 13.54
N ILE A 210 3.73 -38.36 13.63
CA ILE A 210 4.55 -37.16 13.51
C ILE A 210 5.06 -37.00 12.08
N VAL A 211 5.04 -35.77 11.58
CA VAL A 211 5.71 -35.45 10.31
C VAL A 211 6.91 -34.58 10.64
N THR A 212 8.10 -35.10 10.34
CA THR A 212 9.35 -34.33 10.47
C THR A 212 9.76 -33.78 9.11
N PHE A 213 9.91 -32.47 9.04
CA PHE A 213 10.44 -31.78 7.87
C PHE A 213 11.88 -31.33 8.14
N HIS A 214 12.83 -31.87 7.40
CA HIS A 214 14.25 -31.57 7.54
C HIS A 214 14.62 -30.31 6.75
N HIS A 215 14.39 -29.14 7.36
CA HIS A 215 14.52 -27.84 6.70
C HIS A 215 15.94 -27.57 6.19
N LYS A 216 16.97 -27.85 7.00
CA LYS A 216 18.37 -27.63 6.60
C LYS A 216 18.80 -28.48 5.41
N GLU A 217 18.31 -29.72 5.31
CA GLU A 217 18.60 -30.59 4.16
C GLU A 217 18.01 -30.04 2.86
N HIS A 218 16.83 -29.43 2.89
CA HIS A 218 16.19 -28.81 1.72
C HIS A 218 17.03 -27.67 1.13
N ILE A 219 17.72 -26.91 1.98
CA ILE A 219 18.62 -25.85 1.53
C ILE A 219 19.98 -26.42 1.13
N GLU A 220 20.63 -27.20 2.00
CA GLU A 220 22.03 -27.62 1.80
C GLU A 220 22.20 -28.75 0.79
N ARG A 221 21.27 -29.72 0.80
CA ARG A 221 21.37 -30.93 -0.03
C ARG A 221 20.61 -30.76 -1.34
N PHE A 222 19.42 -30.18 -1.29
CA PHE A 222 18.58 -30.01 -2.47
C PHE A 222 18.77 -28.65 -3.16
N GLY A 223 19.51 -27.72 -2.54
CA GLY A 223 19.87 -26.44 -3.15
C GLY A 223 18.68 -25.51 -3.36
N LEU A 224 17.60 -25.68 -2.59
CA LEU A 224 16.43 -24.82 -2.68
C LEU A 224 16.73 -23.44 -2.09
N ALA A 225 16.25 -22.40 -2.75
CA ALA A 225 16.27 -21.04 -2.23
C ALA A 225 15.08 -20.83 -1.27
N CYS A 226 15.20 -19.86 -0.36
CA CYS A 226 14.13 -19.54 0.59
C CYS A 226 12.80 -19.24 -0.13
N VAL A 227 12.86 -18.45 -1.20
CA VAL A 227 11.72 -18.04 -2.05
C VAL A 227 10.99 -19.21 -2.73
N ASP A 228 11.59 -20.39 -2.81
CA ASP A 228 10.96 -21.56 -3.43
C ASP A 228 9.79 -22.07 -2.58
N CYS A 229 9.88 -21.88 -1.25
CA CYS A 229 8.87 -22.29 -0.27
C CYS A 229 8.18 -21.10 0.42
N HIS A 230 8.95 -20.07 0.76
CA HIS A 230 8.50 -18.90 1.51
C HIS A 230 7.89 -17.85 0.58
N LYS A 231 6.59 -18.00 0.28
CA LYS A 231 5.84 -17.15 -0.65
C LYS A 231 4.74 -16.41 0.07
N LYS A 232 4.57 -15.12 -0.26
CA LYS A 232 3.64 -14.19 0.40
C LYS A 232 3.93 -14.07 1.89
N GLU A 233 5.20 -14.10 2.24
CA GLU A 233 5.67 -13.95 3.61
C GLU A 233 6.32 -12.58 3.79
N ASN A 234 6.25 -12.03 5.01
CA ASN A 234 6.86 -10.76 5.36
C ASN A 234 8.14 -10.95 6.18
N CYS A 235 8.86 -9.85 6.41
CA CYS A 235 10.12 -9.84 7.14
C CYS A 235 9.99 -10.42 8.56
N GLY A 236 8.89 -10.09 9.26
CA GLY A 236 8.66 -10.49 10.65
C GLY A 236 8.65 -12.00 10.85
N ARG A 237 8.21 -12.78 9.85
CA ARG A 237 8.22 -14.24 9.97
C ARG A 237 9.60 -14.84 10.27
N CYS A 238 10.67 -14.18 9.85
CA CYS A 238 12.04 -14.61 10.12
C CYS A 238 12.81 -13.66 11.04
N HIS A 239 12.44 -12.37 11.06
CA HIS A 239 13.18 -11.29 11.73
C HIS A 239 12.42 -10.62 12.88
N ASP A 240 11.21 -11.04 13.23
CA ASP A 240 10.48 -10.46 14.36
C ASP A 240 11.25 -10.73 15.66
N GLU A 241 11.84 -9.67 16.21
CA GLU A 241 12.67 -9.72 17.42
C GLU A 241 11.84 -9.95 18.70
N ALA A 242 10.52 -9.74 18.65
CA ALA A 242 9.61 -9.89 19.76
C ALA A 242 8.91 -11.27 19.78
N ALA A 243 8.75 -11.92 18.62
CA ALA A 243 8.09 -13.22 18.52
C ALA A 243 9.05 -14.40 18.74
N LYS A 244 8.82 -15.17 19.82
CA LYS A 244 9.24 -16.57 19.85
C LYS A 244 8.31 -17.32 18.90
N VAL A 245 8.78 -17.61 17.69
CA VAL A 245 7.97 -18.20 16.61
C VAL A 245 7.34 -19.52 17.06
N GLU A 246 6.06 -19.49 17.43
CA GLU A 246 5.17 -20.65 17.33
C GLU A 246 4.61 -20.70 15.92
N HIS A 247 4.78 -21.83 15.24
CA HIS A 247 4.19 -22.07 13.93
C HIS A 247 2.67 -22.28 14.07
N VAL A 248 1.91 -21.19 14.08
CA VAL A 248 0.47 -21.27 13.84
C VAL A 248 0.27 -21.31 12.33
N ARG A 249 -0.17 -22.45 11.81
CA ARG A 249 -0.59 -22.58 10.41
C ARG A 249 -1.88 -21.80 10.27
N GLU A 250 -1.89 -20.70 9.52
CA GLU A 250 -3.15 -20.16 9.02
C GLU A 250 -3.72 -21.20 8.04
N ASP A 251 -4.85 -21.80 8.42
CA ASP A 251 -5.54 -22.79 7.60
C ASP A 251 -6.09 -22.10 6.33
N PRO A 252 -5.73 -22.56 5.12
CA PRO A 252 -6.30 -22.03 3.88
C PRO A 252 -7.70 -22.58 3.55
N HIS A 253 -8.41 -23.15 4.52
CA HIS A 253 -9.81 -23.63 4.40
C HIS A 253 -10.72 -22.88 5.37
#